data_AF-E2A7M4-F1
#
_entry.id   AF-E2A7M4-F1
#
_cell.length_a   1.000
_cell.length_b   1.000
_cell.length_c   1.000
_cell.angle_alpha   90.00
_cell.angle_beta   90.00
_cell.angle_gamma   90.00
#
_symmetry.space_group_name_H-M   'P 1'
#
loop_
_entity.id
_entity.type
_entity.pdbx_description
1 polymer ?
#
loop_
_entity_poly.entity_id
_entity_poly.type
_entity_poly.pdbx_seq_one_letter_code
_entity_poly.pdbx_strand_id
1 'polypeptide(L)'
;MGNSKSKSEHNNSSTNSRPTEFPNSKAKENSFHSPLYHEPQANTSKINNPYNYGIYKTVNEKKTQDLFHEFDKSHNLIYNDTVNIQPKFMTKTYIIKEEHDNKNQIIYLKNKSAIATAPPTMSTKNDFMTEWFSWKNEFLTYMKSIDQTETNKQTWGMMLLNRMGPVGQEISRSFTFDKDYTEQDIDTLLKKFDFYCIFGGRKRGVDEDIDKYVNDLMVMASKHMTNTDKVVKEKILMEIDKSRFIRKAESLILGFSFRSSIQSLTVKEMTYIWMSYENANFKRTEEIQEFLIKNCHNCGRTHEINNCRARGKRCNKCGNENHYWTRCPSQFIVNCLYCGEGHFVRECPAYMNECNRCNRTNHFSWKCSIPKVLNCNYCGLTHIASKSACPAVNTVCTRCNRRGHVPIKCYKKN
;
A
#
# COMPACT_ATOMS: atom_id res chain seq x y z
N MET A 1 -25.61 30.39 -57.29
CA MET A 1 -24.13 30.52 -57.24
C MET A 1 -23.59 29.25 -56.61
N GLY A 2 -22.70 28.45 -57.20
CA GLY A 2 -21.74 28.72 -58.27
C GLY A 2 -20.34 28.92 -57.66
N ASN A 3 -19.31 28.12 -57.92
CA ASN A 3 -19.14 27.07 -58.95
C ASN A 3 -18.43 25.80 -58.43
N SER A 4 -18.69 24.69 -59.11
CA SER A 4 -17.89 23.45 -59.05
C SER A 4 -17.03 23.31 -60.33
N LYS A 5 -15.79 22.81 -60.20
CA LYS A 5 -15.04 21.94 -61.15
C LYS A 5 -13.58 21.84 -60.66
N SER A 6 -12.90 20.71 -60.46
CA SER A 6 -12.97 19.31 -60.96
C SER A 6 -12.25 19.03 -62.29
N LYS A 7 -11.08 18.36 -62.18
CA LYS A 7 -10.39 17.43 -63.10
C LYS A 7 -9.20 16.86 -62.28
N SER A 8 -8.88 15.57 -62.17
CA SER A 8 -8.98 14.40 -63.08
C SER A 8 -7.97 14.48 -64.24
N GLU A 9 -7.20 13.45 -64.61
CA GLU A 9 -6.94 12.10 -64.04
C GLU A 9 -5.38 11.94 -63.81
N HIS A 10 -4.63 10.83 -63.81
CA HIS A 10 -4.85 9.37 -64.01
C HIS A 10 -3.65 8.52 -63.48
N ASN A 11 -3.84 7.20 -63.37
CA ASN A 11 -2.94 6.05 -63.65
C ASN A 11 -1.38 6.16 -63.67
N ASN A 12 -0.57 5.11 -63.36
CA ASN A 12 -0.74 3.86 -62.57
C ASN A 12 0.65 3.13 -62.45
N SER A 13 0.69 2.01 -61.72
CA SER A 13 1.71 0.92 -61.79
C SER A 13 3.11 1.09 -61.17
N SER A 14 3.62 -0.02 -60.62
CA SER A 14 4.89 -0.16 -59.87
C SER A 14 5.99 -0.87 -60.68
N THR A 15 7.26 -0.76 -60.25
CA THR A 15 8.25 -1.87 -60.35
C THR A 15 9.45 -1.70 -59.39
N ASN A 16 10.08 -2.82 -59.01
CA ASN A 16 11.34 -2.89 -58.25
C ASN A 16 12.57 -2.96 -59.18
N SER A 17 13.75 -2.48 -58.73
CA SER A 17 15.08 -3.09 -58.99
C SER A 17 16.23 -2.43 -58.19
N ARG A 18 17.42 -3.07 -58.23
CA ARG A 18 18.68 -2.85 -57.46
C ARG A 18 19.85 -3.37 -58.37
N PRO A 19 21.16 -3.41 -58.02
CA PRO A 19 22.09 -2.59 -57.20
C PRO A 19 23.30 -2.05 -58.06
N THR A 20 24.51 -1.93 -57.47
CA THR A 20 25.90 -1.74 -58.03
C THR A 20 26.35 -0.32 -58.47
N GLU A 21 27.64 0.13 -58.45
CA GLU A 21 28.89 -0.29 -57.74
C GLU A 21 29.94 0.87 -57.64
N PHE A 22 31.16 0.60 -57.13
CA PHE A 22 32.35 1.48 -56.96
C PHE A 22 33.15 1.69 -58.31
N PRO A 23 34.38 2.30 -58.45
CA PRO A 23 35.41 2.69 -57.44
C PRO A 23 36.42 3.89 -57.69
N ASN A 24 37.17 4.22 -56.62
CA ASN A 24 38.66 4.39 -56.53
C ASN A 24 39.50 5.72 -56.63
N SER A 25 40.61 5.67 -55.85
CA SER A 25 41.92 6.37 -55.97
C SER A 25 42.03 7.84 -55.46
N LYS A 26 43.18 8.37 -54.97
CA LYS A 26 44.59 7.91 -54.87
C LYS A 26 45.20 8.18 -53.46
N ALA A 27 46.41 7.66 -53.20
CA ALA A 27 47.17 7.79 -51.94
C ALA A 27 48.54 8.49 -52.10
N LYS A 28 49.19 8.85 -50.98
CA LYS A 28 50.67 8.85 -50.81
C LYS A 28 51.11 8.99 -49.34
N GLU A 29 52.29 8.45 -49.04
CA GLU A 29 52.94 8.43 -47.71
C GLU A 29 54.22 9.31 -47.71
N ASN A 30 54.72 9.69 -46.52
CA ASN A 30 56.14 9.57 -46.13
C ASN A 30 56.38 10.03 -44.67
N SER A 31 57.62 9.91 -44.18
CA SER A 31 57.92 9.56 -42.78
C SER A 31 58.98 10.43 -42.06
N PHE A 32 58.87 10.44 -40.72
CA PHE A 32 59.89 10.67 -39.67
C PHE A 32 60.91 11.84 -39.77
N HIS A 33 60.91 12.70 -38.73
CA HIS A 33 62.10 13.00 -37.92
C HIS A 33 61.73 13.73 -36.60
N SER A 34 62.50 13.46 -35.52
CA SER A 34 62.53 14.20 -34.24
C SER A 34 63.97 14.70 -34.01
N PRO A 35 64.27 15.73 -33.18
CA PRO A 35 64.28 15.57 -31.70
C PRO A 35 64.10 16.86 -30.83
N LEU A 36 63.81 16.71 -29.52
CA LEU A 36 64.63 17.18 -28.37
C LEU A 36 63.87 17.19 -27.03
N TYR A 37 64.62 17.29 -25.92
CA TYR A 37 64.17 17.07 -24.54
C TYR A 37 63.85 18.36 -23.78
N HIS A 38 62.93 18.28 -22.81
CA HIS A 38 63.28 18.56 -21.41
C HIS A 38 62.29 17.92 -20.42
N GLU A 39 62.81 17.22 -19.40
CA GLU A 39 62.09 16.85 -18.18
C GLU A 39 62.41 17.90 -17.09
N PRO A 40 61.58 18.04 -16.02
CA PRO A 40 61.91 17.22 -14.84
C PRO A 40 60.72 16.73 -13.97
N GLN A 41 60.91 15.53 -13.42
CA GLN A 41 60.49 15.05 -12.10
C GLN A 41 58.99 14.83 -11.79
N ALA A 42 58.72 13.61 -11.32
CA ALA A 42 57.43 13.19 -10.78
C ALA A 42 57.23 13.62 -9.32
N ASN A 43 55.98 13.65 -8.87
CA ASN A 43 55.65 13.56 -7.45
C ASN A 43 54.49 12.57 -7.25
N THR A 44 54.71 11.49 -6.50
CA THR A 44 53.80 10.34 -6.44
C THR A 44 52.81 10.44 -5.28
N SER A 45 51.52 10.59 -5.58
CA SER A 45 50.43 10.42 -4.61
C SER A 45 49.47 9.31 -5.07
N LYS A 46 49.62 8.11 -4.49
CA LYS A 46 48.70 6.98 -4.71
C LYS A 46 47.34 7.30 -4.08
N ILE A 47 46.35 7.69 -4.88
CA ILE A 47 44.96 7.74 -4.44
C ILE A 47 44.43 6.30 -4.37
N ASN A 48 44.57 5.69 -3.19
CA ASN A 48 44.01 4.37 -2.90
C ASN A 48 42.48 4.45 -2.92
N ASN A 49 41.83 3.82 -3.90
CA ASN A 49 40.38 3.64 -3.96
C ASN A 49 39.95 2.46 -3.05
N PRO A 50 39.25 2.69 -1.91
CA PRO A 50 39.17 1.69 -0.83
C PRO A 50 37.82 0.96 -0.74
N TYR A 51 37.07 0.82 -1.83
CA TYR A 51 35.74 0.18 -1.83
C TYR A 51 35.63 -1.05 -2.75
N ASN A 52 36.56 -1.99 -2.58
CA ASN A 52 36.34 -3.37 -3.01
C ASN A 52 35.48 -4.09 -1.96
N TYR A 53 34.26 -4.51 -2.31
CA TYR A 53 33.35 -5.23 -1.41
C TYR A 53 33.82 -6.68 -1.18
N GLY A 54 34.81 -6.82 -0.30
CA GLY A 54 35.21 -8.12 0.23
C GLY A 54 34.03 -8.81 0.92
N ILE A 55 33.89 -10.12 0.70
CA ILE A 55 32.81 -10.94 1.26
C ILE A 55 32.98 -11.00 2.78
N TYR A 56 32.27 -10.12 3.50
CA TYR A 56 32.28 -10.12 4.96
C TYR A 56 31.65 -11.41 5.48
N LYS A 57 32.45 -12.18 6.23
CA LYS A 57 32.03 -13.47 6.81
C LYS A 57 30.72 -13.31 7.57
N THR A 58 29.78 -14.21 7.28
CA THR A 58 28.44 -14.25 7.90
C THR A 58 28.55 -14.33 9.42
N VAL A 59 28.18 -13.24 10.10
CA VAL A 59 27.95 -13.27 11.55
C VAL A 59 26.70 -14.12 11.77
N ASN A 60 26.91 -15.29 12.40
CA ASN A 60 25.91 -16.34 12.63
C ASN A 60 24.52 -15.77 12.98
N GLU A 61 23.52 -16.08 12.15
CA GLU A 61 22.18 -15.46 12.17
C GLU A 61 21.46 -15.57 13.53
N LYS A 62 21.78 -16.60 14.33
CA LYS A 62 21.28 -16.72 15.71
C LYS A 62 21.67 -15.52 16.58
N LYS A 63 22.91 -15.04 16.44
CA LYS A 63 23.47 -13.97 17.28
C LYS A 63 22.89 -12.58 16.98
N THR A 64 22.23 -12.42 15.83
CA THR A 64 21.43 -11.22 15.51
C THR A 64 19.95 -11.38 15.86
N GLN A 65 19.44 -12.62 16.00
CA GLN A 65 18.11 -12.91 16.52
C GLN A 65 18.03 -12.68 18.05
N ASP A 66 19.07 -13.08 18.79
CA ASP A 66 19.20 -12.84 20.24
C ASP A 66 19.04 -11.34 20.60
N LEU A 67 19.52 -10.44 19.73
CA LEU A 67 19.44 -8.99 19.90
C LEU A 67 18.01 -8.40 19.78
N PHE A 68 17.05 -9.14 19.22
CA PHE A 68 15.63 -8.79 19.31
C PHE A 68 15.03 -9.38 20.60
N HIS A 69 15.29 -10.66 20.86
CA HIS A 69 14.76 -11.34 22.04
C HIS A 69 15.22 -10.70 23.36
N GLU A 70 16.40 -10.06 23.43
CA GLU A 70 16.80 -9.29 24.61
C GLU A 70 15.94 -8.06 24.91
N PHE A 71 15.27 -7.46 23.92
CA PHE A 71 14.29 -6.41 24.19
C PHE A 71 12.92 -7.01 24.60
N ASP A 72 12.53 -8.13 24.00
CA ASP A 72 11.32 -8.88 24.43
C ASP A 72 11.44 -9.45 25.85
N LYS A 73 12.66 -9.71 26.36
CA LYS A 73 12.88 -10.22 27.73
C LYS A 73 12.30 -9.32 28.85
N SER A 74 12.00 -8.05 28.56
CA SER A 74 11.28 -7.16 29.50
C SER A 74 9.77 -7.48 29.63
N HIS A 75 9.25 -8.38 28.80
CA HIS A 75 7.87 -8.90 28.83
C HIS A 75 7.82 -10.43 29.02
N ASN A 76 8.75 -10.99 29.79
CA ASN A 76 8.68 -12.37 30.27
C ASN A 76 7.55 -12.57 31.30
N LEU A 77 6.30 -12.67 30.83
CA LEU A 77 5.25 -13.38 31.56
C LEU A 77 5.28 -14.86 31.15
N ILE A 78 5.55 -15.72 32.13
CA ILE A 78 5.57 -17.18 31.95
C ILE A 78 4.17 -17.65 31.54
N TYR A 79 4.13 -18.60 30.61
CA TYR A 79 2.90 -19.13 30.03
C TYR A 79 2.07 -19.88 31.09
N ASN A 80 1.00 -19.23 31.56
CA ASN A 80 -0.11 -19.86 32.27
C ASN A 80 -1.41 -19.42 31.59
N ASP A 81 -2.26 -20.38 31.23
CA ASP A 81 -3.62 -20.08 30.79
C ASP A 81 -4.42 -19.45 31.96
N THR A 82 -5.39 -18.58 31.62
CA THR A 82 -6.27 -17.83 32.55
C THR A 82 -5.66 -16.68 33.38
N VAL A 83 -5.39 -15.54 32.72
CA VAL A 83 -5.53 -14.21 33.37
C VAL A 83 -6.37 -13.28 32.47
N ASN A 84 -7.39 -12.65 33.05
CA ASN A 84 -8.19 -11.63 32.39
C ASN A 84 -7.48 -10.27 32.47
N ILE A 85 -6.90 -9.80 31.36
CA ILE A 85 -6.25 -8.49 31.28
C ILE A 85 -7.08 -7.58 30.37
N GLN A 86 -7.99 -6.79 30.97
CA GLN A 86 -8.59 -5.64 30.28
C GLN A 86 -7.58 -4.50 30.14
N PRO A 87 -7.28 -4.01 28.93
CA PRO A 87 -6.52 -2.77 28.76
C PRO A 87 -7.40 -1.58 29.15
N LYS A 88 -7.02 -0.84 30.20
CA LYS A 88 -7.78 0.32 30.74
C LYS A 88 -7.93 1.54 29.81
N PHE A 89 -7.65 1.38 28.51
CA PHE A 89 -7.87 2.39 27.46
C PHE A 89 -9.06 2.07 26.54
N MET A 90 -9.66 0.87 26.59
CA MET A 90 -10.77 0.53 25.70
C MET A 90 -12.09 1.22 26.03
N THR A 91 -12.30 1.68 27.27
CA THR A 91 -13.62 2.08 27.78
C THR A 91 -14.23 3.28 27.04
N LYS A 92 -13.43 4.32 26.72
CA LYS A 92 -13.95 5.49 25.99
C LYS A 92 -14.38 5.15 24.57
N THR A 93 -13.60 4.36 23.84
CA THR A 93 -13.91 3.98 22.44
C THR A 93 -15.08 3.01 22.36
N TYR A 94 -15.30 2.16 23.37
CA TYR A 94 -16.41 1.21 23.38
C TYR A 94 -17.75 1.88 23.71
N ILE A 95 -17.78 2.79 24.70
CA ILE A 95 -18.99 3.57 25.03
C ILE A 95 -19.44 4.41 23.81
N ILE A 96 -18.49 5.05 23.11
CA ILE A 96 -18.79 5.80 21.87
C ILE A 96 -19.38 4.90 20.77
N LYS A 97 -18.95 3.63 20.65
CA LYS A 97 -19.57 2.68 19.71
C LYS A 97 -21.04 2.40 20.08
N GLU A 98 -21.30 2.03 21.33
CA GLU A 98 -22.65 1.68 21.76
C GLU A 98 -23.61 2.89 21.68
N GLU A 99 -23.16 4.11 21.98
CA GLU A 99 -23.97 5.32 21.79
C GLU A 99 -24.26 5.62 20.31
N HIS A 100 -23.29 5.42 19.41
CA HIS A 100 -23.46 5.75 18.00
C HIS A 100 -24.31 4.72 17.25
N ASP A 101 -24.15 3.44 17.55
CA ASP A 101 -24.97 2.36 16.98
C ASP A 101 -26.41 2.42 17.53
N ASN A 102 -26.60 2.72 18.83
CA ASN A 102 -27.96 2.95 19.37
C ASN A 102 -28.63 4.19 18.75
N LYS A 103 -27.91 5.31 18.55
CA LYS A 103 -28.48 6.48 17.85
C LYS A 103 -28.93 6.11 16.44
N ASN A 104 -28.11 5.37 15.69
CA ASN A 104 -28.45 4.91 14.35
C ASN A 104 -29.67 3.97 14.34
N GLN A 105 -29.77 3.01 15.28
CA GLN A 105 -30.94 2.14 15.42
C GLN A 105 -32.21 2.89 15.85
N ILE A 106 -32.10 3.86 16.76
CA ILE A 106 -33.24 4.65 17.23
C ILE A 106 -33.79 5.54 16.09
N ILE A 107 -32.91 6.16 15.28
CA ILE A 107 -33.31 6.91 14.07
C ILE A 107 -33.99 5.97 13.07
N TYR A 108 -33.41 4.81 12.79
CA TYR A 108 -33.96 3.81 11.88
C TYR A 108 -35.35 3.32 12.30
N LEU A 109 -35.57 3.10 13.61
CA LEU A 109 -36.87 2.69 14.14
C LEU A 109 -37.90 3.82 14.15
N LYS A 110 -37.49 5.08 14.37
CA LYS A 110 -38.40 6.25 14.36
C LYS A 110 -38.98 6.53 12.98
N ASN A 111 -38.25 6.20 11.91
CA ASN A 111 -38.67 6.47 10.54
C ASN A 111 -39.68 5.45 9.96
N LYS A 112 -40.08 4.42 10.73
CA LYS A 112 -40.96 3.34 10.23
C LYS A 112 -42.44 3.73 10.03
N SER A 113 -42.84 4.96 10.36
CA SER A 113 -44.23 5.45 10.25
C SER A 113 -44.38 6.78 9.50
N ALA A 114 -43.34 7.23 8.81
CA ALA A 114 -43.43 8.36 7.89
C ALA A 114 -43.53 7.84 6.44
N ILE A 115 -44.34 8.49 5.60
CA ILE A 115 -44.18 8.32 4.15
C ILE A 115 -42.78 8.82 3.81
N ALA A 116 -41.96 7.99 3.15
CA ALA A 116 -40.60 8.35 2.80
C ALA A 116 -40.62 9.50 1.76
N THR A 117 -40.53 10.73 2.23
CA THR A 117 -40.40 11.92 1.38
C THR A 117 -39.04 11.90 0.70
N ALA A 118 -39.02 12.15 -0.60
CA ALA A 118 -37.77 12.29 -1.35
C ALA A 118 -36.90 13.41 -0.75
N PRO A 119 -35.57 13.23 -0.62
CA PRO A 119 -34.71 14.20 0.06
C PRO A 119 -34.66 15.55 -0.66
N PRO A 120 -34.31 16.64 0.06
CA PRO A 120 -34.14 17.97 -0.52
C PRO A 120 -32.93 18.02 -1.47
N THR A 121 -32.90 19.00 -2.37
CA THR A 121 -31.71 19.30 -3.19
C THR A 121 -30.61 19.92 -2.35
N MET A 122 -29.34 19.58 -2.60
CA MET A 122 -28.20 20.15 -1.86
C MET A 122 -27.81 21.52 -2.42
N SER A 123 -27.80 22.54 -1.55
CA SER A 123 -27.67 23.95 -1.94
C SER A 123 -26.24 24.36 -2.30
N THR A 124 -25.24 23.94 -1.51
CA THR A 124 -23.83 24.24 -1.78
C THR A 124 -22.94 23.00 -1.74
N LYS A 125 -21.75 23.13 -2.32
CA LYS A 125 -20.69 22.11 -2.31
C LYS A 125 -20.13 21.85 -0.90
N ASN A 126 -20.29 22.76 0.06
CA ASN A 126 -19.90 22.52 1.44
C ASN A 126 -20.89 21.57 2.12
N ASP A 127 -22.18 21.92 2.07
CA ASP A 127 -23.30 21.13 2.60
C ASP A 127 -23.28 19.71 2.02
N PHE A 128 -22.98 19.62 0.72
CA PHE A 128 -22.76 18.35 0.02
C PHE A 128 -21.75 17.45 0.74
N MET A 129 -20.55 17.95 1.05
CA MET A 129 -19.49 17.15 1.68
C MET A 129 -19.80 16.82 3.15
N THR A 130 -20.55 17.67 3.87
CA THR A 130 -20.93 17.41 5.26
C THR A 130 -22.12 16.46 5.41
N GLU A 131 -23.12 16.55 4.53
CA GLU A 131 -24.42 15.87 4.69
C GLU A 131 -24.57 14.61 3.81
N TRP A 132 -23.68 14.40 2.82
CA TRP A 132 -23.76 13.30 1.84
C TRP A 132 -24.15 11.95 2.43
N PHE A 133 -23.56 11.56 3.57
CA PHE A 133 -23.81 10.25 4.17
C PHE A 133 -25.20 10.10 4.82
N SER A 134 -25.83 11.19 5.29
CA SER A 134 -27.25 11.15 5.71
C SER A 134 -28.15 11.15 4.48
N TRP A 135 -27.92 12.13 3.60
CA TRP A 135 -28.68 12.35 2.37
C TRP A 135 -28.73 11.09 1.47
N LYS A 136 -27.62 10.37 1.35
CA LYS A 136 -27.51 9.09 0.64
C LYS A 136 -28.39 8.00 1.25
N ASN A 137 -28.45 7.92 2.57
CA ASN A 137 -29.29 6.94 3.27
C ASN A 137 -30.78 7.28 3.13
N GLU A 138 -31.12 8.57 3.20
CA GLU A 138 -32.47 9.08 2.92
C GLU A 138 -32.89 8.79 1.46
N PHE A 139 -32.02 9.07 0.49
CA PHE A 139 -32.22 8.75 -0.92
C PHE A 139 -32.44 7.25 -1.15
N LEU A 140 -31.56 6.39 -0.61
CA LEU A 140 -31.70 4.93 -0.74
C LEU A 140 -32.95 4.38 -0.05
N THR A 141 -33.38 5.00 1.06
CA THR A 141 -34.64 4.64 1.74
C THR A 141 -35.84 5.06 0.89
N TYR A 142 -35.83 6.27 0.33
CA TYR A 142 -36.84 6.74 -0.61
C TYR A 142 -36.94 5.84 -1.85
N MET A 143 -35.81 5.51 -2.50
CA MET A 143 -35.81 4.64 -3.67
C MET A 143 -36.41 3.25 -3.37
N LYS A 144 -36.07 2.65 -2.22
CA LYS A 144 -36.65 1.37 -1.78
C LYS A 144 -38.13 1.45 -1.39
N SER A 145 -38.67 2.64 -1.14
CA SER A 145 -40.11 2.83 -0.91
C SER A 145 -40.94 2.90 -2.21
N ILE A 146 -40.32 3.29 -3.33
CA ILE A 146 -41.00 3.43 -4.64
C ILE A 146 -40.67 2.32 -5.65
N ASP A 147 -39.54 1.62 -5.49
CA ASP A 147 -39.10 0.49 -6.32
C ASP A 147 -38.57 -0.63 -5.40
N GLN A 148 -39.46 -1.15 -4.54
CA GLN A 148 -39.13 -2.11 -3.47
C GLN A 148 -38.45 -3.40 -3.99
N THR A 149 -38.75 -3.78 -5.24
CA THR A 149 -38.18 -4.93 -5.95
C THR A 149 -36.85 -4.64 -6.66
N GLU A 150 -36.33 -3.41 -6.58
CA GLU A 150 -35.15 -2.89 -7.33
C GLU A 150 -35.25 -3.14 -8.86
N THR A 151 -36.48 -3.24 -9.38
CA THR A 151 -36.81 -3.58 -10.77
C THR A 151 -36.48 -2.47 -11.78
N ASN A 152 -36.36 -1.24 -11.30
CA ASN A 152 -36.01 -0.07 -12.09
C ASN A 152 -34.63 0.49 -11.71
N LYS A 153 -33.79 -0.28 -11.03
CA LYS A 153 -32.47 0.13 -10.50
C LYS A 153 -31.55 0.80 -11.51
N GLN A 154 -31.61 0.36 -12.77
CA GLN A 154 -30.94 0.97 -13.93
C GLN A 154 -31.26 2.47 -14.13
N THR A 155 -32.41 2.94 -13.63
CA THR A 155 -32.81 4.36 -13.68
C THR A 155 -32.39 5.15 -12.44
N TRP A 156 -32.04 4.48 -11.33
CA TRP A 156 -31.78 5.13 -10.04
C TRP A 156 -30.59 6.09 -10.10
N GLY A 157 -29.58 5.85 -10.94
CA GLY A 157 -28.45 6.77 -11.11
C GLY A 157 -28.85 8.09 -11.77
N MET A 158 -29.78 8.07 -12.73
CA MET A 158 -30.36 9.29 -13.30
C MET A 158 -31.25 10.00 -12.27
N MET A 159 -32.05 9.25 -11.51
CA MET A 159 -32.87 9.82 -10.42
C MET A 159 -32.00 10.44 -9.32
N LEU A 160 -30.86 9.83 -8.98
CA LEU A 160 -29.85 10.36 -8.05
C LEU A 160 -29.35 11.74 -8.54
N LEU A 161 -28.82 11.81 -9.76
CA LEU A 161 -28.26 13.05 -10.32
C LEU A 161 -29.32 14.16 -10.48
N ASN A 162 -30.57 13.81 -10.77
CA ASN A 162 -31.68 14.78 -10.80
C ASN A 162 -32.07 15.26 -9.39
N ARG A 163 -32.07 14.36 -8.40
CA ARG A 163 -32.48 14.62 -7.00
C ARG A 163 -31.43 15.41 -6.21
N MET A 164 -30.15 15.28 -6.52
CA MET A 164 -29.06 16.05 -5.91
C MET A 164 -29.05 17.52 -6.36
N GLY A 165 -29.58 17.81 -7.55
CA GLY A 165 -29.57 19.15 -8.16
C GLY A 165 -28.22 19.54 -8.79
N PRO A 166 -28.08 20.81 -9.22
CA PRO A 166 -26.95 21.27 -10.03
C PRO A 166 -25.56 21.00 -9.43
N VAL A 167 -25.41 21.15 -8.10
CA VAL A 167 -24.14 20.90 -7.38
C VAL A 167 -23.69 19.45 -7.52
N GLY A 168 -24.60 18.49 -7.31
CA GLY A 168 -24.29 17.07 -7.47
C GLY A 168 -23.91 16.70 -8.92
N GLN A 169 -24.54 17.35 -9.90
CA GLN A 169 -24.21 17.16 -11.32
C GLN A 169 -22.90 17.83 -11.74
N GLU A 170 -22.52 18.96 -11.14
CA GLU A 170 -21.19 19.55 -11.33
C GLU A 170 -20.11 18.60 -10.78
N ILE A 171 -20.32 18.06 -9.57
CA ILE A 171 -19.42 17.09 -8.95
C ILE A 171 -19.32 15.83 -9.81
N SER A 172 -20.42 15.28 -10.34
CA SER A 172 -20.35 14.07 -11.19
C SER A 172 -19.61 14.29 -12.50
N ARG A 173 -19.63 15.51 -13.08
CA ARG A 173 -18.84 15.86 -14.28
C ARG A 173 -17.33 15.86 -14.03
N SER A 174 -16.89 15.89 -12.76
CA SER A 174 -15.46 15.74 -12.40
C SER A 174 -14.98 14.28 -12.33
N PHE A 175 -15.88 13.31 -12.50
CA PHE A 175 -15.57 11.88 -12.37
C PHE A 175 -15.06 11.26 -13.68
N THR A 176 -13.98 10.49 -13.58
CA THR A 176 -13.56 9.58 -14.65
C THR A 176 -14.24 8.22 -14.49
N PHE A 177 -14.69 7.64 -15.59
CA PHE A 177 -15.30 6.30 -15.65
C PHE A 177 -14.42 5.38 -16.52
N ASP A 178 -14.28 4.11 -16.11
CA ASP A 178 -13.66 3.10 -16.96
C ASP A 178 -14.63 2.69 -18.08
N LYS A 179 -14.09 2.29 -19.24
CA LYS A 179 -14.86 2.05 -20.48
C LYS A 179 -15.97 1.00 -20.38
N ASP A 180 -15.93 0.16 -19.35
CA ASP A 180 -16.84 -0.96 -19.14
C ASP A 180 -18.02 -0.62 -18.21
N TYR A 181 -18.08 0.61 -17.66
CA TYR A 181 -19.17 1.09 -16.80
C TYR A 181 -20.03 2.15 -17.50
N THR A 182 -21.34 2.09 -17.29
CA THR A 182 -22.24 3.19 -17.66
C THR A 182 -22.12 4.32 -16.64
N GLU A 183 -22.08 5.57 -17.11
CA GLU A 183 -21.99 6.77 -16.25
C GLU A 183 -23.22 6.97 -15.34
N GLN A 184 -24.28 6.18 -15.58
CA GLN A 184 -25.54 6.19 -14.84
C GLN A 184 -25.73 4.96 -13.94
N ASP A 185 -24.73 4.07 -13.80
CA ASP A 185 -24.79 3.00 -12.80
C ASP A 185 -24.83 3.58 -11.37
N ILE A 186 -25.89 3.27 -10.64
CA ILE A 186 -26.13 3.78 -9.29
C ILE A 186 -25.04 3.33 -8.31
N ASP A 187 -24.62 2.07 -8.37
CA ASP A 187 -23.63 1.53 -7.44
C ASP A 187 -22.21 2.07 -7.73
N THR A 188 -21.94 2.54 -8.95
CA THR A 188 -20.70 3.23 -9.33
C THR A 188 -20.74 4.71 -8.95
N LEU A 189 -21.84 5.42 -9.25
CA LEU A 189 -22.03 6.83 -8.86
C LEU A 189 -21.92 7.01 -7.35
N LEU A 190 -22.63 6.19 -6.55
CA LEU A 190 -22.60 6.27 -5.10
C LEU A 190 -21.19 6.09 -4.53
N LYS A 191 -20.38 5.18 -5.10
CA LYS A 191 -18.96 5.01 -4.70
C LYS A 191 -18.13 6.24 -5.04
N LYS A 192 -18.28 6.82 -6.24
CA LYS A 192 -17.51 8.01 -6.63
C LYS A 192 -17.86 9.24 -5.78
N PHE A 193 -19.13 9.40 -5.41
CA PHE A 193 -19.54 10.43 -4.44
C PHE A 193 -19.04 10.16 -3.01
N ASP A 194 -19.05 8.91 -2.52
CA ASP A 194 -18.40 8.57 -1.24
C ASP A 194 -16.92 9.01 -1.24
N PHE A 195 -16.19 8.62 -2.29
CA PHE A 195 -14.79 8.99 -2.49
C PHE A 195 -14.57 10.51 -2.54
N TYR A 196 -15.49 11.23 -3.20
CA TYR A 196 -15.45 12.68 -3.29
C TYR A 196 -15.61 13.34 -1.93
N CYS A 197 -16.61 12.93 -1.14
CA CYS A 197 -16.88 13.54 0.17
C CYS A 197 -15.82 13.18 1.23
N ILE A 198 -15.24 11.98 1.16
CA ILE A 198 -14.18 11.55 2.10
C ILE A 198 -12.86 12.27 1.82
N PHE A 199 -12.47 12.40 0.54
CA PHE A 199 -11.12 12.87 0.18
C PHE A 199 -11.09 14.25 -0.48
N GLY A 200 -12.22 14.88 -0.83
CA GLY A 200 -12.29 16.23 -1.43
C GLY A 200 -11.53 16.39 -2.75
N GLY A 201 -11.23 15.30 -3.47
CA GLY A 201 -10.36 15.30 -4.65
C GLY A 201 -8.84 15.33 -4.35
N ARG A 202 -8.43 15.22 -3.09
CA ARG A 202 -7.03 15.11 -2.64
C ARG A 202 -6.26 14.06 -3.45
N LYS A 203 -5.08 14.44 -3.92
CA LYS A 203 -4.03 13.56 -4.49
C LYS A 203 -2.75 13.72 -3.65
N ARG A 204 -1.80 12.80 -3.75
CA ARG A 204 -0.47 13.01 -3.13
C ARG A 204 0.25 14.23 -3.73
N GLY A 205 0.98 14.98 -2.89
CA GLY A 205 1.93 15.97 -3.37
C GLY A 205 3.15 15.34 -4.06
N VAL A 206 3.88 16.14 -4.85
CA VAL A 206 5.10 15.68 -5.56
C VAL A 206 6.17 15.23 -4.55
N ASP A 207 6.49 16.10 -3.59
CA ASP A 207 7.50 15.88 -2.54
C ASP A 207 6.89 15.38 -1.21
N GLU A 208 5.66 14.89 -1.24
CA GLU A 208 4.96 14.43 -0.04
C GLU A 208 5.29 12.97 0.29
N ASP A 209 5.70 12.72 1.54
CA ASP A 209 5.92 11.37 2.04
C ASP A 209 4.65 10.51 2.00
N ILE A 210 4.80 9.27 1.55
CA ILE A 210 3.71 8.34 1.28
C ILE A 210 3.08 7.79 2.58
N ASP A 211 3.85 7.60 3.66
CA ASP A 211 3.28 7.15 4.94
C ASP A 211 2.47 8.29 5.56
N LYS A 212 3.01 9.52 5.56
CA LYS A 212 2.23 10.71 5.95
C LYS A 212 0.95 10.84 5.11
N TYR A 213 1.04 10.73 3.79
CA TYR A 213 -0.11 10.82 2.89
C TYR A 213 -1.20 9.79 3.23
N VAL A 214 -0.81 8.52 3.42
CA VAL A 214 -1.78 7.46 3.73
C VAL A 214 -2.35 7.61 5.14
N ASN A 215 -1.57 8.10 6.12
CA ASN A 215 -2.10 8.44 7.45
C ASN A 215 -3.14 9.58 7.37
N ASP A 216 -2.90 10.63 6.56
CA ASP A 216 -3.90 11.68 6.30
C ASP A 216 -5.19 11.09 5.67
N LEU A 217 -5.06 10.15 4.71
CA LEU A 217 -6.21 9.44 4.12
C LEU A 217 -6.99 8.60 5.15
N MET A 218 -6.30 7.92 6.08
CA MET A 218 -6.95 7.17 7.17
C MET A 218 -7.71 8.10 8.12
N VAL A 219 -7.13 9.25 8.48
CA VAL A 219 -7.77 10.28 9.31
C VAL A 219 -8.99 10.88 8.61
N MET A 220 -8.92 11.14 7.30
CA MET A 220 -10.07 11.56 6.49
C MET A 220 -11.19 10.51 6.50
N ALA A 221 -10.88 9.25 6.18
CA ALA A 221 -11.86 8.17 6.17
C ALA A 221 -12.53 7.95 7.54
N SER A 222 -11.80 8.06 8.65
CA SER A 222 -12.34 7.82 10.00
C SER A 222 -13.43 8.80 10.45
N LYS A 223 -13.58 9.95 9.78
CA LYS A 223 -14.65 10.92 10.05
C LYS A 223 -16.02 10.45 9.55
N HIS A 224 -16.04 9.53 8.59
CA HIS A 224 -17.25 9.13 7.87
C HIS A 224 -17.58 7.63 7.98
N MET A 225 -16.61 6.77 8.29
CA MET A 225 -16.84 5.32 8.39
C MET A 225 -15.87 4.58 9.31
N THR A 226 -16.32 3.44 9.81
CA THR A 226 -15.52 2.50 10.62
C THR A 226 -14.59 1.61 9.79
N ASN A 227 -14.94 1.32 8.52
CA ASN A 227 -14.16 0.48 7.61
C ASN A 227 -13.21 1.31 6.73
N THR A 228 -12.36 2.12 7.37
CA THR A 228 -11.39 3.01 6.71
C THR A 228 -10.40 2.24 5.83
N ASP A 229 -9.98 1.05 6.29
CA ASP A 229 -9.01 0.19 5.63
C ASP A 229 -9.41 -0.15 4.19
N LYS A 230 -10.71 -0.36 3.92
CA LYS A 230 -11.21 -0.66 2.57
C LYS A 230 -11.07 0.55 1.64
N VAL A 231 -11.63 1.70 2.03
CA VAL A 231 -11.68 2.88 1.15
C VAL A 231 -10.28 3.47 0.91
N VAL A 232 -9.38 3.39 1.90
CA VAL A 232 -7.99 3.83 1.75
C VAL A 232 -7.18 2.88 0.87
N LYS A 233 -7.41 1.55 0.90
CA LYS A 233 -6.81 0.64 -0.09
C LYS A 233 -7.25 0.97 -1.50
N GLU A 234 -8.56 1.09 -1.72
CA GLU A 234 -9.10 1.45 -3.04
C GLU A 234 -8.54 2.80 -3.52
N LYS A 235 -8.37 3.79 -2.63
CA LYS A 235 -7.69 5.07 -2.91
C LYS A 235 -6.21 4.90 -3.30
N ILE A 236 -5.44 4.08 -2.59
CA ILE A 236 -4.04 3.78 -2.95
C ILE A 236 -3.97 3.11 -4.33
N LEU A 237 -4.89 2.18 -4.66
CA LEU A 237 -4.92 1.51 -5.96
C LEU A 237 -5.14 2.46 -7.15
N MET A 238 -5.70 3.65 -6.92
CA MET A 238 -5.88 4.69 -7.96
C MET A 238 -4.62 5.53 -8.22
N GLU A 239 -3.64 5.54 -7.32
CA GLU A 239 -2.46 6.43 -7.40
C GLU A 239 -1.11 5.70 -7.55
N ILE A 240 -1.06 4.38 -7.33
CA ILE A 240 0.14 3.57 -7.55
C ILE A 240 0.49 3.35 -9.03
N ASP A 241 1.78 3.34 -9.35
CA ASP A 241 2.25 2.66 -10.58
C ASP A 241 2.07 1.15 -10.40
N LYS A 242 1.00 0.62 -10.98
CA LYS A 242 0.66 -0.80 -10.96
C LYS A 242 1.80 -1.71 -11.42
N SER A 243 2.65 -1.28 -12.37
CA SER A 243 3.77 -2.08 -12.86
C SER A 243 4.90 -2.16 -11.84
N ARG A 244 5.25 -1.03 -11.20
CA ARG A 244 6.30 -0.96 -10.17
C ARG A 244 5.84 -1.64 -8.88
N PHE A 245 4.56 -1.47 -8.52
CA PHE A 245 3.93 -2.17 -7.40
C PHE A 245 4.01 -3.68 -7.58
N ILE A 246 3.64 -4.21 -8.76
CA ILE A 246 3.72 -5.66 -9.04
C ILE A 246 5.15 -6.17 -8.87
N ARG A 247 6.13 -5.57 -9.56
CA ARG A 247 7.54 -6.02 -9.48
C ARG A 247 8.10 -6.03 -8.06
N LYS A 248 7.71 -5.06 -7.22
CA LYS A 248 8.16 -4.99 -5.81
C LYS A 248 7.36 -5.89 -4.87
N ALA A 249 6.07 -6.11 -5.14
CA ALA A 249 5.27 -7.10 -4.41
C ALA A 249 5.77 -8.53 -4.69
N GLU A 250 6.13 -8.85 -5.94
CA GLU A 250 6.70 -10.14 -6.34
C GLU A 250 8.05 -10.44 -5.66
N SER A 251 8.91 -9.43 -5.43
CA SER A 251 10.17 -9.64 -4.69
C SER A 251 9.99 -9.82 -3.18
N LEU A 252 8.82 -9.45 -2.63
CA LEU A 252 8.49 -9.55 -1.21
C LEU A 252 7.62 -10.78 -0.88
N ILE A 253 6.77 -11.18 -1.83
CA ILE A 253 5.67 -12.13 -1.64
C ILE A 253 5.76 -13.19 -2.74
N LEU A 254 6.32 -14.35 -2.39
CA LEU A 254 6.43 -15.50 -3.30
C LEU A 254 5.04 -15.90 -3.84
N GLY A 255 4.90 -15.94 -5.16
CA GLY A 255 3.63 -16.27 -5.83
C GLY A 255 2.58 -15.15 -5.78
N PHE A 256 2.98 -13.88 -5.61
CA PHE A 256 2.06 -12.74 -5.71
C PHE A 256 1.33 -12.72 -7.06
N SER A 257 0.03 -12.41 -7.03
CA SER A 257 -0.74 -12.09 -8.22
C SER A 257 -1.61 -10.88 -7.93
N PHE A 258 -1.47 -9.79 -8.70
CA PHE A 258 -2.23 -8.56 -8.46
C PHE A 258 -3.75 -8.81 -8.44
N ARG A 259 -4.26 -9.71 -9.29
CA ARG A 259 -5.69 -10.02 -9.37
C ARG A 259 -6.23 -10.74 -8.12
N SER A 260 -5.40 -11.57 -7.48
CA SER A 260 -5.84 -12.50 -6.42
C SER A 260 -5.35 -12.12 -5.03
N SER A 261 -4.19 -11.45 -4.94
CA SER A 261 -3.47 -11.19 -3.69
C SER A 261 -3.66 -9.77 -3.15
N ILE A 262 -4.00 -8.78 -4.00
CA ILE A 262 -4.01 -7.36 -3.60
C ILE A 262 -4.96 -7.06 -2.43
N GLN A 263 -6.16 -7.67 -2.45
CA GLN A 263 -7.16 -7.53 -1.38
C GLN A 263 -6.74 -8.19 -0.05
N SER A 264 -5.70 -9.03 -0.07
CA SER A 264 -5.15 -9.69 1.13
C SER A 264 -4.01 -8.92 1.78
N LEU A 265 -3.73 -7.69 1.35
CA LEU A 265 -2.76 -6.79 1.99
C LEU A 265 -3.45 -5.84 2.98
N THR A 266 -2.72 -5.40 4.01
CA THR A 266 -3.14 -4.28 4.87
C THR A 266 -2.87 -2.93 4.20
N VAL A 267 -3.48 -1.84 4.69
CA VAL A 267 -3.13 -0.47 4.22
C VAL A 267 -1.63 -0.23 4.39
N LYS A 268 -1.06 -0.59 5.55
CA LYS A 268 0.37 -0.41 5.85
C LYS A 268 1.28 -1.26 4.97
N GLU A 269 0.86 -2.46 4.60
CA GLU A 269 1.57 -3.33 3.65
C GLU A 269 1.58 -2.74 2.22
N MET A 270 0.46 -2.19 1.74
CA MET A 270 0.41 -1.50 0.45
C MET A 270 1.23 -0.21 0.45
N THR A 271 1.18 0.55 1.55
CA THR A 271 2.00 1.74 1.79
C THR A 271 3.49 1.40 1.75
N TYR A 272 3.89 0.33 2.44
CA TYR A 272 5.26 -0.17 2.43
C TYR A 272 5.75 -0.52 1.02
N ILE A 273 4.95 -1.26 0.25
CA ILE A 273 5.29 -1.61 -1.13
C ILE A 273 5.44 -0.33 -1.96
N TRP A 274 4.50 0.62 -1.87
CA TRP A 274 4.53 1.90 -2.58
C TRP A 274 5.80 2.71 -2.29
N MET A 275 6.09 2.93 -1.01
CA MET A 275 7.32 3.59 -0.55
C MET A 275 8.58 2.91 -1.10
N SER A 276 8.63 1.58 -1.03
CA SER A 276 9.83 0.81 -1.36
C SER A 276 10.18 0.72 -2.85
N TYR A 277 9.30 1.17 -3.77
CA TYR A 277 9.64 1.35 -5.19
C TYR A 277 9.69 2.80 -5.69
N GLU A 278 9.05 3.76 -5.01
CA GLU A 278 9.13 5.19 -5.37
C GLU A 278 10.23 5.94 -4.63
N ASN A 279 10.23 5.85 -3.30
CA ASN A 279 11.08 6.68 -2.48
C ASN A 279 12.49 6.08 -2.44
N ALA A 280 13.39 6.65 -3.24
CA ALA A 280 14.83 6.41 -3.17
C ALA A 280 15.30 6.50 -1.70
N ASN A 281 15.03 7.66 -1.06
CA ASN A 281 15.23 7.92 0.37
C ASN A 281 14.52 6.96 1.37
N PHE A 282 13.55 6.14 0.95
CA PHE A 282 12.91 5.14 1.83
C PHE A 282 13.71 3.83 1.88
N LYS A 283 14.41 3.50 0.79
CA LYS A 283 15.60 2.66 0.93
C LYS A 283 16.52 3.44 1.86
N ARG A 284 16.78 2.95 3.07
CA ARG A 284 17.70 3.62 4.01
C ARG A 284 19.17 3.32 3.66
N THR A 285 19.43 3.29 2.36
CA THR A 285 20.73 3.33 1.71
C THR A 285 21.25 4.76 1.72
N GLU A 286 22.57 4.91 1.72
CA GLU A 286 23.20 6.21 1.52
C GLU A 286 23.00 6.66 0.07
N GLU A 287 22.57 7.91 -0.12
CA GLU A 287 22.35 8.50 -1.45
C GLU A 287 23.09 9.84 -1.52
N ILE A 288 23.82 10.10 -2.61
CA ILE A 288 24.57 11.33 -2.81
C ILE A 288 23.86 12.16 -3.88
N GLN A 289 23.35 13.32 -3.51
CA GLN A 289 22.67 14.28 -4.39
C GLN A 289 23.20 15.67 -4.10
N GLU A 290 23.63 16.41 -5.13
CA GLU A 290 23.99 17.84 -5.03
C GLU A 290 24.92 18.15 -3.84
N PHE A 291 26.00 17.36 -3.71
CA PHE A 291 27.00 17.40 -2.63
C PHE A 291 26.50 17.07 -1.21
N LEU A 292 25.22 16.74 -1.04
CA LEU A 292 24.65 16.19 0.20
C LEU A 292 24.63 14.67 0.17
N ILE A 293 25.17 14.06 1.22
CA ILE A 293 25.00 12.65 1.57
C ILE A 293 23.72 12.54 2.41
N LYS A 294 22.67 11.94 1.84
CA LYS A 294 21.40 11.62 2.52
C LYS A 294 21.50 10.22 3.17
N ASN A 295 20.74 10.02 4.26
CA ASN A 295 20.65 8.73 4.97
C ASN A 295 21.99 8.09 5.41
N CYS A 296 23.06 8.89 5.56
CA CYS A 296 24.45 8.42 5.64
C CYS A 296 24.66 7.11 6.40
N HIS A 297 25.33 6.14 5.77
CA HIS A 297 25.60 4.81 6.33
C HIS A 297 26.37 4.84 7.65
N ASN A 298 27.13 5.91 7.91
CA ASN A 298 27.93 6.07 9.11
C ASN A 298 27.20 6.77 10.27
N CYS A 299 26.38 7.80 10.00
CA CYS A 299 25.76 8.63 11.05
C CYS A 299 24.23 8.71 11.01
N GLY A 300 23.60 8.27 9.93
CA GLY A 300 22.14 8.21 9.75
C GLY A 300 21.46 9.55 9.56
N ARG A 301 22.22 10.61 9.23
CA ARG A 301 21.71 11.98 9.00
C ARG A 301 22.11 12.46 7.61
N THR A 302 21.40 13.47 7.11
CA THR A 302 21.85 14.23 5.94
C THR A 302 22.96 15.20 6.34
N HIS A 303 24.03 15.27 5.54
CA HIS A 303 25.12 16.24 5.67
C HIS A 303 25.89 16.36 4.35
N GLU A 304 26.71 17.40 4.19
CA GLU A 304 27.61 17.54 3.04
C GLU A 304 28.67 16.42 2.98
N ILE A 305 29.23 16.17 1.80
CA ILE A 305 30.38 15.28 1.61
C ILE A 305 31.51 15.65 2.59
N ASN A 306 32.21 14.63 3.11
CA ASN A 306 33.24 14.71 4.16
C ASN A 306 32.80 15.19 5.57
N ASN A 307 31.67 15.92 5.70
CA ASN A 307 31.17 16.48 6.97
C ASN A 307 30.39 15.48 7.85
N CYS A 308 30.78 14.21 7.81
CA CYS A 308 30.13 13.15 8.60
C CYS A 308 30.45 13.25 10.09
N ARG A 309 29.43 13.53 10.91
CA ARG A 309 29.56 13.72 12.37
C ARG A 309 30.01 12.47 13.15
N ALA A 310 30.08 11.30 12.51
CA ALA A 310 30.59 10.07 13.09
C ALA A 310 32.09 9.80 12.79
N ARG A 311 32.73 10.61 11.91
CA ARG A 311 34.16 10.53 11.62
C ARG A 311 34.99 10.66 12.90
N GLY A 312 35.96 9.77 13.09
CA GLY A 312 36.78 9.71 14.31
C GLY A 312 36.00 9.37 15.59
N LYS A 313 34.77 8.86 15.50
CA LYS A 313 34.03 8.35 16.66
C LYS A 313 34.10 6.83 16.69
N ARG A 314 34.52 6.27 17.84
CA ARG A 314 34.58 4.82 18.07
C ARG A 314 33.21 4.29 18.48
N CYS A 315 32.75 3.24 17.81
CA CYS A 315 31.47 2.61 18.10
C CYS A 315 31.56 1.73 19.35
N ASN A 316 30.70 2.01 20.34
CA ASN A 316 30.61 1.26 21.59
C ASN A 316 30.12 -0.20 21.45
N LYS A 317 29.53 -0.58 20.31
CA LYS A 317 28.99 -1.94 20.08
C LYS A 317 29.93 -2.89 19.33
N CYS A 318 30.85 -2.37 18.51
CA CYS A 318 31.78 -3.22 17.75
C CYS A 318 33.25 -2.79 17.85
N GLY A 319 33.58 -1.70 18.53
CA GLY A 319 34.94 -1.20 18.72
C GLY A 319 35.58 -0.54 17.50
N ASN A 320 34.99 -0.63 16.31
CA ASN A 320 35.46 0.04 15.08
C ASN A 320 35.03 1.52 15.04
N GLU A 321 35.70 2.32 14.22
CA GLU A 321 35.49 3.76 14.15
C GLU A 321 34.55 4.22 13.02
N ASN A 322 34.43 5.55 12.90
CA ASN A 322 33.77 6.30 11.83
C ASN A 322 32.25 6.16 11.72
N HIS A 323 31.58 5.46 12.65
CA HIS A 323 30.13 5.29 12.64
C HIS A 323 29.50 5.34 14.04
N TYR A 324 28.22 5.71 14.12
CA TYR A 324 27.44 5.67 15.35
C TYR A 324 26.85 4.29 15.62
N TRP A 325 26.59 3.97 16.89
CA TRP A 325 26.04 2.67 17.30
C TRP A 325 24.73 2.31 16.57
N THR A 326 23.84 3.30 16.36
CA THR A 326 22.57 3.17 15.62
C THR A 326 22.74 2.72 14.17
N ARG A 327 23.91 2.98 13.57
CA ARG A 327 24.29 2.62 12.20
C ARG A 327 25.40 1.56 12.13
N CYS A 328 25.71 0.92 13.27
CA CYS A 328 26.72 -0.13 13.32
C CYS A 328 26.37 -1.31 12.40
N PRO A 329 27.28 -1.78 11.52
CA PRO A 329 27.01 -2.90 10.62
C PRO A 329 26.56 -4.19 11.34
N SER A 330 27.01 -4.43 12.59
CA SER A 330 26.53 -5.56 13.41
C SER A 330 25.11 -5.40 13.95
N GLN A 331 24.42 -4.32 13.59
CA GLN A 331 22.99 -4.09 13.82
C GLN A 331 22.18 -4.03 12.51
N PHE A 332 22.80 -4.22 11.35
CA PHE A 332 22.08 -4.34 10.09
C PHE A 332 21.63 -5.79 9.89
N ILE A 333 20.34 -5.97 9.65
CA ILE A 333 19.72 -7.25 9.29
C ILE A 333 19.53 -7.24 7.78
N VAL A 334 19.83 -8.34 7.09
CA VAL A 334 19.73 -8.42 5.61
C VAL A 334 18.36 -8.92 5.13
N ASN A 335 17.80 -9.94 5.80
CA ASN A 335 16.48 -10.51 5.52
C ASN A 335 15.71 -10.61 6.84
N CYS A 336 15.01 -9.54 7.21
CA CYS A 336 14.31 -9.51 8.48
C CYS A 336 13.15 -10.52 8.53
N LEU A 337 13.08 -11.30 9.61
CA LEU A 337 12.01 -12.30 9.82
C LEU A 337 10.61 -11.67 9.94
N TYR A 338 10.52 -10.37 10.19
CA TYR A 338 9.24 -9.66 10.40
C TYR A 338 8.74 -8.92 9.14
N CYS A 339 9.62 -8.44 8.25
CA CYS A 339 9.23 -7.73 7.02
C CYS A 339 9.81 -8.30 5.71
N GLY A 340 10.95 -9.00 5.76
CA GLY A 340 11.61 -9.61 4.60
C GLY A 340 12.70 -8.81 3.92
N GLU A 341 12.98 -7.59 4.36
CA GLU A 341 14.01 -6.73 3.75
C GLU A 341 15.07 -6.33 4.75
N GLY A 342 16.10 -5.63 4.26
CA GLY A 342 17.24 -5.20 5.06
C GLY A 342 17.00 -3.88 5.77
N HIS A 343 17.31 -3.83 7.08
CA HIS A 343 17.21 -2.61 7.90
C HIS A 343 18.00 -2.76 9.21
N PHE A 344 18.16 -1.67 9.98
CA PHE A 344 18.77 -1.74 11.32
C PHE A 344 17.77 -2.22 12.39
N VAL A 345 18.24 -2.83 13.49
CA VAL A 345 17.39 -3.48 14.53
C VAL A 345 16.13 -2.68 14.92
N ARG A 346 16.26 -1.38 15.20
CA ARG A 346 15.16 -0.52 15.70
C ARG A 346 14.33 0.15 14.60
N GLU A 347 14.42 -0.36 13.37
CA GLU A 347 14.00 0.35 12.16
C GLU A 347 13.04 -0.48 11.28
N CYS A 348 12.46 -1.56 11.84
CA CYS A 348 11.60 -2.49 11.12
C CYS A 348 10.30 -1.82 10.65
N PRO A 349 9.98 -1.83 9.33
CA PRO A 349 8.76 -1.22 8.80
C PRO A 349 7.48 -1.97 9.22
N ALA A 350 7.59 -3.24 9.60
CA ALA A 350 6.47 -4.05 10.07
C ALA A 350 6.12 -3.80 11.55
N TYR A 351 6.87 -2.96 12.28
CA TYR A 351 6.53 -2.56 13.64
C TYR A 351 5.12 -1.95 13.69
N MET A 352 4.31 -2.37 14.66
CA MET A 352 2.89 -2.04 14.79
C MET A 352 2.00 -2.39 13.58
N ASN A 353 2.46 -3.18 12.60
CA ASN A 353 1.55 -3.76 11.60
C ASN A 353 0.76 -4.92 12.24
N GLU A 354 -0.58 -4.85 12.23
CA GLU A 354 -1.41 -6.01 12.57
C GLU A 354 -1.53 -6.93 11.35
N CYS A 355 -1.07 -8.17 11.50
CA CYS A 355 -1.09 -9.16 10.43
C CYS A 355 -2.51 -9.74 10.25
N ASN A 356 -3.14 -9.46 9.11
CA ASN A 356 -4.51 -9.91 8.80
C ASN A 356 -4.68 -11.44 8.70
N ARG A 357 -3.58 -12.20 8.73
CA ARG A 357 -3.62 -13.68 8.76
C ARG A 357 -3.78 -14.23 10.18
N CYS A 358 -3.35 -13.51 11.22
CA CYS A 358 -3.32 -14.05 12.58
C CYS A 358 -3.60 -13.05 13.71
N ASN A 359 -3.89 -11.79 13.39
CA ASN A 359 -4.24 -10.71 14.32
C ASN A 359 -3.19 -10.51 15.44
N ARG A 360 -1.92 -10.76 15.09
CA ARG A 360 -0.74 -10.41 15.91
C ARG A 360 0.01 -9.27 15.23
N THR A 361 0.62 -8.42 16.04
CA THR A 361 1.35 -7.22 15.58
C THR A 361 2.76 -7.54 15.08
N ASN A 362 3.49 -6.48 14.71
CA ASN A 362 4.94 -6.43 14.50
C ASN A 362 5.50 -7.25 13.32
N HIS A 363 4.68 -7.80 12.43
CA HIS A 363 5.13 -8.48 11.22
C HIS A 363 4.17 -8.26 10.04
N PHE A 364 4.70 -8.32 8.82
CA PHE A 364 3.90 -8.31 7.60
C PHE A 364 3.34 -9.70 7.30
N SER A 365 2.18 -9.73 6.66
CA SER A 365 1.39 -10.94 6.41
C SER A 365 2.17 -11.99 5.63
N TRP A 366 3.02 -11.61 4.68
CA TRP A 366 3.89 -12.52 3.92
C TRP A 366 5.01 -13.16 4.75
N LYS A 367 5.32 -12.63 5.94
CA LYS A 367 6.23 -13.22 6.94
C LYS A 367 5.50 -13.86 8.14
N CYS A 368 4.18 -14.05 8.05
CA CYS A 368 3.42 -14.73 9.10
C CYS A 368 3.80 -16.22 9.19
N SER A 369 4.63 -16.57 10.18
CA SER A 369 5.10 -17.93 10.44
C SER A 369 4.04 -18.90 10.98
N ILE A 370 2.79 -18.46 11.20
CA ILE A 370 1.73 -19.36 11.67
C ILE A 370 1.17 -20.14 10.46
N PRO A 371 1.31 -21.48 10.42
CA PRO A 371 0.87 -22.27 9.28
C PRO A 371 -0.66 -22.25 9.14
N LYS A 372 -1.15 -22.50 7.92
CA LYS A 372 -2.59 -22.66 7.65
C LYS A 372 -2.98 -24.13 7.74
N VAL A 373 -4.06 -24.41 8.48
CA VAL A 373 -4.79 -25.67 8.40
C VAL A 373 -5.73 -25.57 7.18
N LEU A 374 -5.49 -26.40 6.18
CA LEU A 374 -6.38 -26.55 5.02
C LEU A 374 -7.52 -27.51 5.36
N ASN A 375 -8.76 -27.23 4.90
CA ASN A 375 -9.93 -28.10 5.05
C ASN A 375 -10.08 -28.71 6.46
N CYS A 376 -10.02 -27.86 7.49
CA CYS A 376 -9.87 -28.28 8.87
C CYS A 376 -10.89 -29.38 9.28
N ASN A 377 -10.40 -30.43 9.95
CA ASN A 377 -11.21 -31.58 10.38
C ASN A 377 -12.38 -31.20 11.30
N TYR A 378 -12.37 -30.02 11.91
CA TYR A 378 -13.43 -29.55 12.80
C TYR A 378 -14.46 -28.62 12.13
N CYS A 379 -14.06 -27.79 11.17
CA CYS A 379 -14.94 -26.78 10.54
C CYS A 379 -15.08 -26.87 9.01
N GLY A 380 -14.22 -27.62 8.32
CA GLY A 380 -14.15 -27.70 6.85
C GLY A 380 -13.50 -26.51 6.15
N LEU A 381 -13.30 -25.40 6.86
CA LEU A 381 -12.70 -24.18 6.32
C LEU A 381 -11.17 -24.19 6.46
N THR A 382 -10.52 -23.33 5.68
CA THR A 382 -9.09 -23.04 5.80
C THR A 382 -8.88 -21.87 6.76
N HIS A 383 -8.10 -22.08 7.82
CA HIS A 383 -7.76 -21.05 8.82
C HIS A 383 -6.33 -21.25 9.35
N ILE A 384 -5.80 -20.36 10.19
CA ILE A 384 -4.49 -20.57 10.83
C ILE A 384 -4.52 -21.73 11.83
N ALA A 385 -3.35 -22.32 12.11
CA ALA A 385 -3.13 -23.36 13.11
C ALA A 385 -3.24 -22.83 14.56
N SER A 386 -4.40 -22.27 14.91
CA SER A 386 -4.82 -21.98 16.27
C SER A 386 -6.21 -22.55 16.52
N LYS A 387 -6.41 -23.16 17.69
CA LYS A 387 -7.71 -23.69 18.13
C LYS A 387 -8.76 -22.58 18.24
N SER A 388 -8.38 -21.39 18.71
CA SER A 388 -9.29 -20.23 18.82
C SER A 388 -9.69 -19.63 17.47
N ALA A 389 -8.88 -19.83 16.42
CA ALA A 389 -9.17 -19.36 15.07
C ALA A 389 -10.01 -20.34 14.24
N CYS A 390 -10.36 -21.51 14.79
CA CYS A 390 -11.28 -22.45 14.16
C CYS A 390 -12.72 -21.96 14.34
N PRO A 391 -13.48 -21.64 13.26
CA PRO A 391 -14.87 -21.17 13.39
C PRO A 391 -15.80 -22.13 14.13
N ALA A 392 -15.44 -23.42 14.21
CA ALA A 392 -16.21 -24.42 14.94
C ALA A 392 -15.90 -24.51 16.45
N VAL A 393 -14.93 -23.75 16.97
CA VAL A 393 -14.43 -23.92 18.37
C VAL A 393 -15.53 -23.80 19.42
N ASN A 394 -16.47 -22.87 19.22
CA ASN A 394 -17.62 -22.64 20.10
C ASN A 394 -18.92 -23.27 19.58
N THR A 395 -18.92 -23.85 18.37
CA THR A 395 -20.10 -24.47 17.75
C THR A 395 -20.47 -25.77 18.47
N VAL A 396 -21.74 -25.93 18.82
CA VAL A 396 -22.32 -27.20 19.27
C VAL A 396 -22.77 -27.99 18.05
N CYS A 397 -22.32 -29.24 17.93
CA CYS A 397 -22.70 -30.12 16.83
C CYS A 397 -24.06 -30.76 17.08
N THR A 398 -25.05 -30.49 16.21
CA THR A 398 -26.43 -31.00 16.32
C THR A 398 -26.56 -32.53 16.19
N ARG A 399 -25.55 -33.24 15.67
CA ARG A 399 -25.55 -34.72 15.58
C ARG A 399 -25.12 -35.45 16.86
N CYS A 400 -24.45 -34.76 17.78
CA CYS A 400 -23.87 -35.41 18.97
C CYS A 400 -23.81 -34.53 20.24
N ASN A 401 -24.31 -33.28 20.17
CA ASN A 401 -24.34 -32.26 21.22
C ASN A 401 -22.98 -31.92 21.86
N ARG A 402 -21.86 -32.32 21.24
CA ARG A 402 -20.50 -31.93 21.65
C ARG A 402 -20.07 -30.64 20.96
N ARG A 403 -19.33 -29.78 21.67
CA ARG A 403 -18.73 -28.55 21.11
C ARG A 403 -17.51 -28.85 20.22
N GLY A 404 -17.06 -27.84 19.47
CA GLY A 404 -15.76 -27.84 18.80
C GLY A 404 -15.75 -28.36 17.36
N HIS A 405 -16.89 -28.70 16.77
CA HIS A 405 -16.99 -29.10 15.36
C HIS A 405 -18.36 -28.80 14.74
N VAL A 406 -18.42 -28.67 13.42
CA VAL A 406 -19.67 -28.53 12.65
C VAL A 406 -20.33 -29.88 12.35
N PRO A 407 -21.67 -29.96 12.19
CA PRO A 407 -22.37 -31.22 11.92
C PRO A 407 -21.86 -32.01 10.70
N ILE A 408 -21.47 -31.33 9.62
CA ILE A 408 -20.92 -31.95 8.40
C ILE A 408 -19.54 -32.62 8.62
N LYS A 409 -18.83 -32.27 9.71
CA LYS A 409 -17.57 -32.89 10.14
C LYS A 409 -17.74 -33.84 11.34
N CYS A 410 -18.97 -34.20 11.71
CA CYS A 410 -19.20 -35.11 12.83
C CYS A 410 -18.84 -36.55 12.48
N TYR A 411 -17.90 -37.14 13.22
CA TYR A 411 -17.50 -38.55 13.09
C TYR A 411 -18.53 -39.54 13.64
N LYS A 412 -19.54 -39.07 14.39
CA LYS A 412 -20.68 -39.91 14.77
C LYS A 412 -21.54 -40.13 13.52
N LYS A 413 -21.56 -41.36 13.01
CA LYS A 413 -22.57 -41.80 12.02
C LYS A 413 -23.97 -41.62 12.63
N ASN A 414 -24.95 -41.36 11.77
CA ASN A 414 -26.36 -41.26 12.17
C ASN A 414 -26.82 -42.56 12.84
#